data_AF-F0VKK0-F1
#
_entry.id   AF-F0VKK0-F1
#
_cell.length_a   1.000
_cell.length_b   1.000
_cell.length_c   1.000
_cell.angle_alpha   90.00
_cell.angle_beta   90.00
_cell.angle_gamma   90.00
#
_symmetry.space_group_name_H-M   'P 1'
#
loop_
_entity.id
_entity.type
_entity.pdbx_description
1 polymer ?
#
loop_
_entity_poly.entity_id
_entity_poly.type
_entity_poly.pdbx_seq_one_letter_code
_entity_poly.pdbx_strand_id
1 'polypeptide(L)'
;MTQNPGVFETATTVASCRRPVFFCRPLRSGLSACFLVVFLCSFRVQFLVAEQNQCTQAKSVLQLDAKDNTTVTFSCGSGVGHLYPPPPGNSGGKKVCETSACTDAVDVTLTGVKWNPNSNGGSITTASVPQASTIYVKCTSTPTQQETVTHDARGPGPQGTEEKNCTVQISIWGPPKQGSADYPEPSKFASNSLRPQLFTIRLNCKRGCDFAIELPYTVLVFAVFLLVVFCPGTCKDGDTLNLQITSANQSVTFACGANQNLTPQLFDKVCETDTCDSQALLAHTLSGASMVQHASQKGKTDTSAYTLTVPNLPDQAKTLYYKCAGTAKQGSKTTECKIAIAVAKAEAGDGSSGPSSETTTIPPEASGSSAGKWSTTRIASLFSLPLLLTNMM
;
A
#
# COMPACT_ATOMS: atom_id res chain seq x y z
N MET A 1 -58.38 -63.26 -10.61
CA MET A 1 -57.86 -62.65 -9.36
C MET A 1 -56.78 -61.67 -9.77
N THR A 2 -57.14 -60.41 -10.07
CA THR A 2 -57.15 -59.21 -9.17
C THR A 2 -55.73 -58.68 -8.93
N GLN A 3 -55.38 -57.38 -9.02
CA GLN A 3 -56.09 -56.14 -9.34
C GLN A 3 -55.04 -54.99 -9.42
N ASN A 4 -55.30 -54.03 -10.31
CA ASN A 4 -55.04 -52.56 -10.27
C ASN A 4 -53.67 -51.90 -9.94
N PRO A 5 -53.29 -50.86 -10.74
CA PRO A 5 -52.41 -49.76 -10.35
C PRO A 5 -53.18 -48.55 -9.81
N GLY A 6 -52.53 -47.77 -8.93
CA GLY A 6 -53.06 -46.51 -8.38
C GLY A 6 -52.22 -45.31 -8.82
N VAL A 7 -52.87 -44.39 -9.51
CA VAL A 7 -52.41 -43.05 -9.93
C VAL A 7 -52.68 -42.05 -8.80
N PHE A 8 -51.76 -41.11 -8.56
CA PHE A 8 -52.08 -39.84 -7.92
C PHE A 8 -51.28 -38.69 -8.54
N GLU A 9 -52.02 -37.71 -9.04
CA GLU A 9 -51.55 -36.44 -9.59
C GLU A 9 -51.02 -35.51 -8.47
N THR A 10 -50.05 -34.66 -8.79
CA THR A 10 -49.92 -33.37 -8.12
C THR A 10 -49.43 -32.31 -9.10
N ALA A 11 -50.30 -31.34 -9.37
CA ALA A 11 -50.03 -30.16 -10.16
C ALA A 11 -49.04 -29.23 -9.44
N THR A 12 -48.12 -28.61 -10.17
CA THR A 12 -47.44 -27.39 -9.69
C THR A 12 -47.29 -26.39 -10.83
N THR A 13 -47.69 -25.19 -10.46
CA THR A 13 -48.01 -23.97 -11.20
C THR A 13 -46.79 -23.41 -11.95
N VAL A 14 -46.93 -23.17 -13.26
CA VAL A 14 -45.96 -22.41 -14.05
C VAL A 14 -46.32 -20.92 -13.95
N ALA A 15 -45.49 -20.16 -13.23
CA ALA A 15 -45.59 -18.70 -13.17
C ALA A 15 -45.09 -18.10 -14.50
N SER A 16 -46.01 -17.47 -15.22
CA SER A 16 -45.78 -16.72 -16.45
C SER A 16 -45.15 -15.35 -16.14
N CYS A 17 -43.84 -15.21 -16.38
CA CYS A 17 -43.17 -13.91 -16.39
C CYS A 17 -43.35 -13.22 -17.75
N ARG A 18 -44.18 -12.18 -17.77
CA ARG A 18 -44.35 -11.23 -18.89
C ARG A 18 -43.01 -10.55 -19.22
N ARG A 19 -42.56 -10.68 -20.47
CA ARG A 19 -41.47 -9.89 -21.05
C ARG A 19 -41.98 -8.49 -21.43
N PRO A 20 -41.29 -7.40 -21.06
CA PRO A 20 -41.55 -6.10 -21.66
C PRO A 20 -40.97 -6.04 -23.08
N VAL A 21 -41.84 -5.82 -24.06
CA VAL A 21 -41.49 -5.54 -25.45
C VAL A 21 -41.03 -4.08 -25.53
N PHE A 22 -39.72 -3.85 -25.67
CA PHE A 22 -39.18 -2.54 -26.01
C PHE A 22 -39.31 -2.31 -27.52
N PHE A 23 -40.14 -1.33 -27.89
CA PHE A 23 -40.21 -0.79 -29.25
C PHE A 23 -38.92 -0.01 -29.56
N CYS A 24 -38.03 -0.59 -30.36
CA CYS A 24 -36.98 0.17 -31.04
C CYS A 24 -37.59 0.96 -32.20
N ARG A 25 -37.67 2.29 -32.05
CA ARG A 25 -37.89 3.20 -33.18
C ARG A 25 -36.60 3.32 -34.00
N PRO A 26 -36.65 3.22 -35.34
CA PRO A 26 -35.50 3.48 -36.20
C PRO A 26 -35.29 5.00 -36.30
N LEU A 27 -34.22 5.52 -35.68
CA LEU A 27 -33.78 6.89 -35.93
C LEU A 27 -33.08 6.94 -37.30
N ARG A 28 -33.60 7.81 -38.16
CA ARG A 28 -33.14 8.09 -39.53
C ARG A 28 -31.64 8.35 -39.58
N SER A 29 -30.97 7.52 -40.38
CA SER A 29 -29.64 7.71 -40.94
C SER A 29 -29.63 8.92 -41.90
N GLY A 30 -28.81 9.93 -41.62
CA GLY A 30 -28.69 11.09 -42.51
C GLY A 30 -27.59 12.10 -42.19
N LEU A 31 -26.70 11.86 -41.21
CA LEU A 31 -25.69 12.84 -40.78
C LEU A 31 -24.28 12.25 -40.51
N SER A 32 -23.99 11.04 -41.00
CA SER A 32 -22.81 10.27 -40.55
C SER A 32 -21.52 10.47 -41.36
N ALA A 33 -21.52 11.20 -42.49
CA ALA A 33 -20.33 11.30 -43.33
C ALA A 33 -19.48 12.57 -43.06
N CYS A 34 -20.09 13.73 -42.80
CA CYS A 34 -19.33 14.98 -42.64
C CYS A 34 -18.66 15.12 -41.26
N PHE A 35 -19.23 14.54 -40.20
CA PHE A 35 -18.61 14.60 -38.87
C PHE A 35 -17.36 13.72 -38.75
N LEU A 36 -17.25 12.65 -39.54
CA LEU A 36 -16.12 11.72 -39.48
C LEU A 36 -14.83 12.32 -40.07
N VAL A 37 -14.94 13.22 -41.07
CA VAL A 37 -13.77 13.91 -41.67
C VAL A 37 -13.25 15.03 -40.77
N VAL A 38 -14.12 15.76 -40.05
CA VAL A 38 -13.67 16.78 -39.09
C VAL A 38 -13.06 16.13 -37.83
N PHE A 39 -13.59 14.98 -37.40
CA PHE A 39 -12.99 14.21 -36.31
C PHE A 39 -11.61 13.64 -36.69
N LEU A 40 -11.42 13.16 -37.92
CA LEU A 40 -10.11 12.63 -38.34
C LEU A 40 -9.03 13.72 -38.54
N CYS A 41 -9.41 14.96 -38.87
CA CYS A 41 -8.45 16.06 -39.01
C CYS A 41 -8.11 16.77 -37.68
N SER A 42 -9.00 16.71 -36.67
CA SER A 42 -8.79 17.43 -35.39
C SER A 42 -8.00 16.63 -34.35
N PHE A 43 -7.78 15.33 -34.57
CA PHE A 43 -7.01 14.46 -33.66
C PHE A 43 -5.52 14.33 -34.03
N ARG A 44 -4.94 15.27 -34.78
CA ARG A 44 -3.49 15.51 -34.77
C ARG A 44 -3.08 16.43 -33.63
N VAL A 45 -3.63 16.23 -32.44
CA VAL A 45 -2.97 16.71 -31.22
C VAL A 45 -1.75 15.83 -31.05
N GLN A 46 -0.59 16.39 -31.39
CA GLN A 46 0.69 15.78 -31.06
C GLN A 46 0.75 15.67 -29.54
N PHE A 47 0.43 14.49 -29.01
CA PHE A 47 0.83 14.13 -27.67
C PHE A 47 2.37 14.07 -27.70
N LEU A 48 3.00 15.15 -27.28
CA LEU A 48 4.40 15.20 -26.85
C LEU A 48 4.53 14.32 -25.59
N VAL A 49 4.48 12.99 -25.74
CA VAL A 49 4.70 12.01 -24.65
C VAL A 49 6.19 11.92 -24.27
N ALA A 50 7.05 12.75 -24.86
CA ALA A 50 8.48 12.74 -24.60
C ALA A 50 8.88 13.46 -23.29
N GLU A 51 8.02 14.28 -22.68
CA GLU A 51 8.33 15.01 -21.43
C GLU A 51 8.02 14.21 -20.14
N GLN A 52 7.45 13.01 -20.24
CA GLN A 52 6.90 12.34 -19.06
C GLN A 52 7.99 11.83 -18.10
N ASN A 53 9.18 11.49 -18.61
CA ASN A 53 10.24 10.83 -17.83
C ASN A 53 11.48 11.72 -17.65
N GLN A 54 11.29 13.03 -17.49
CA GLN A 54 12.38 13.95 -17.19
C GLN A 54 12.22 14.56 -15.80
N CYS A 55 13.27 14.47 -14.99
CA CYS A 55 13.36 15.08 -13.67
C CYS A 55 13.83 16.53 -13.85
N THR A 56 13.00 17.53 -13.55
CA THR A 56 13.36 18.95 -13.72
C THR A 56 13.25 19.69 -12.40
N GLN A 57 13.85 20.88 -12.29
CA GLN A 57 13.74 21.70 -11.07
C GLN A 57 12.27 22.00 -10.67
N ALA A 58 11.35 22.05 -11.65
CA ALA A 58 9.95 22.33 -11.40
C ALA A 58 9.18 21.15 -10.78
N LYS A 59 9.69 19.93 -10.92
CA LYS A 59 9.10 18.72 -10.36
C LYS A 59 9.99 18.24 -9.21
N SER A 60 9.51 18.36 -7.97
CA SER A 60 10.28 17.88 -6.81
C SER A 60 10.41 16.35 -6.79
N VAL A 61 9.43 15.63 -7.36
CA VAL A 61 9.40 14.16 -7.40
C VAL A 61 8.98 13.66 -8.79
N LEU A 62 9.77 12.75 -9.36
CA LEU A 62 9.44 11.97 -10.56
C LEU A 62 9.18 10.52 -10.13
N GLN A 63 7.95 10.04 -10.30
CA GLN A 63 7.58 8.65 -10.01
C GLN A 63 7.61 7.81 -11.28
N LEU A 64 8.24 6.65 -11.21
CA LEU A 64 8.39 5.71 -12.32
C LEU A 64 8.01 4.30 -11.88
N ASP A 65 7.33 3.55 -12.75
CA ASP A 65 6.91 2.16 -12.49
C ASP A 65 7.61 1.19 -13.44
N ALA A 66 8.43 0.30 -12.89
CA ALA A 66 9.13 -0.75 -13.65
C ALA A 66 8.44 -2.11 -13.47
N LYS A 67 7.80 -2.62 -14.53
CA LYS A 67 6.99 -3.86 -14.54
C LYS A 67 7.15 -4.68 -15.82
N ASP A 68 6.72 -5.95 -15.79
CA ASP A 68 6.49 -6.79 -16.99
C ASP A 68 7.66 -6.86 -18.00
N ASN A 69 8.90 -7.00 -17.51
CA ASN A 69 10.11 -6.99 -18.34
C ASN A 69 10.32 -5.71 -19.16
N THR A 70 9.68 -4.61 -18.77
CA THR A 70 9.83 -3.32 -19.45
C THR A 70 11.06 -2.60 -18.95
N THR A 71 11.71 -1.88 -19.88
CA THR A 71 12.78 -0.95 -19.54
C THR A 71 12.17 0.43 -19.35
N VAL A 72 12.37 1.01 -18.18
CA VAL A 72 11.98 2.39 -17.90
C VAL A 72 13.22 3.25 -17.91
N THR A 73 13.17 4.35 -18.65
CA THR A 73 14.28 5.29 -18.80
C THR A 73 13.84 6.68 -18.35
N PHE A 74 14.73 7.38 -17.65
CA PHE A 74 14.53 8.78 -17.30
C PHE A 74 15.81 9.59 -17.49
N SER A 75 15.65 10.90 -17.61
CA SER A 75 16.77 11.85 -17.68
C SER A 75 16.66 12.94 -16.62
N CYS A 76 17.82 13.39 -16.16
CA CYS A 76 17.99 14.60 -15.37
C CYS A 76 17.97 15.81 -16.32
N GLY A 77 16.97 16.67 -16.14
CA GLY A 77 16.69 17.82 -16.99
C GLY A 77 17.38 19.11 -16.56
N SER A 78 16.93 20.23 -17.11
CA SER A 78 17.52 21.54 -16.86
C SER A 78 17.45 21.93 -15.38
N GLY A 79 18.55 22.50 -14.88
CA GLY A 79 18.70 22.93 -13.49
C GLY A 79 19.01 21.82 -12.48
N VAL A 80 18.95 20.54 -12.87
CA VAL A 80 19.24 19.38 -12.01
C VAL A 80 19.98 18.29 -12.78
N GLY A 81 20.99 18.64 -13.57
CA GLY A 81 21.57 17.76 -14.60
C GLY A 81 22.41 16.57 -14.11
N HIS A 82 22.69 16.46 -12.81
CA HIS A 82 23.62 15.47 -12.27
C HIS A 82 22.90 14.34 -11.54
N LEU A 83 23.18 13.09 -11.89
CA LEU A 83 22.63 11.94 -11.17
C LEU A 83 23.38 11.68 -9.86
N TYR A 84 22.63 11.44 -8.79
CA TYR A 84 23.12 10.94 -7.51
C TYR A 84 22.33 9.68 -7.08
N PRO A 85 22.98 8.59 -6.65
CA PRO A 85 24.42 8.39 -6.61
C PRO A 85 25.04 8.46 -8.02
N PRO A 86 26.29 8.96 -8.14
CA PRO A 86 26.93 9.07 -9.45
C PRO A 86 27.10 7.68 -10.08
N PRO A 87 27.05 7.57 -11.42
CA PRO A 87 27.35 6.32 -12.10
C PRO A 87 28.72 5.79 -11.65
N PRO A 88 28.87 4.48 -11.44
CA PRO A 88 30.17 3.95 -11.09
C PRO A 88 31.17 4.20 -12.21
N GLY A 89 32.43 4.41 -11.83
CA GLY A 89 33.56 4.30 -12.77
C GLY A 89 33.73 2.86 -13.28
N ASN A 90 34.83 2.59 -13.97
CA ASN A 90 35.08 1.31 -14.66
C ASN A 90 35.03 0.05 -13.77
N SER A 91 35.08 0.18 -12.45
CA SER A 91 35.13 -0.94 -11.49
C SER A 91 34.13 -0.83 -10.33
N GLY A 92 33.26 0.18 -10.32
CA GLY A 92 32.34 0.41 -9.19
C GLY A 92 31.05 -0.40 -9.28
N GLY A 93 30.52 -0.81 -8.12
CA GLY A 93 29.15 -1.27 -7.99
C GLY A 93 28.15 -0.17 -8.35
N LYS A 94 27.03 -0.54 -8.95
CA LYS A 94 25.97 0.42 -9.28
C LYS A 94 25.16 0.70 -8.03
N LYS A 95 25.06 1.98 -7.66
CA LYS A 95 24.41 2.41 -6.42
C LYS A 95 23.05 3.07 -6.64
N VAL A 96 22.20 2.99 -5.62
CA VAL A 96 20.91 3.65 -5.47
C VAL A 96 20.73 4.10 -4.02
N CYS A 97 19.70 4.87 -3.73
CA CYS A 97 19.32 5.24 -2.37
C CYS A 97 18.13 4.41 -1.88
N GLU A 98 18.19 4.02 -0.61
CA GLU A 98 17.08 3.31 0.06
C GLU A 98 15.96 4.28 0.49
N THR A 99 16.29 5.55 0.67
CA THR A 99 15.37 6.61 1.08
C THR A 99 15.40 7.79 0.12
N SER A 100 14.33 8.58 0.10
CA SER A 100 14.22 9.82 -0.67
C SER A 100 15.20 10.90 -0.20
N ALA A 101 15.62 10.85 1.06
CA ALA A 101 16.67 11.72 1.58
C ALA A 101 18.03 11.43 0.94
N CYS A 102 18.26 10.18 0.52
CA CYS A 102 19.46 9.77 -0.21
C CYS A 102 20.76 10.12 0.56
N THR A 103 20.71 10.02 1.89
CA THR A 103 21.88 10.21 2.77
C THR A 103 22.90 9.11 2.53
N ASP A 104 22.41 7.90 2.26
CA ASP A 104 23.22 6.70 2.09
C ASP A 104 22.96 6.06 0.72
N ALA A 105 24.04 5.71 0.04
CA ALA A 105 24.03 5.06 -1.26
C ALA A 105 24.46 3.60 -1.12
N VAL A 106 23.55 2.68 -1.44
CA VAL A 106 23.75 1.23 -1.35
C VAL A 106 23.90 0.61 -2.73
N ASP A 107 24.62 -0.50 -2.82
CA ASP A 107 24.70 -1.27 -4.06
C ASP A 107 23.34 -1.91 -4.39
N VAL A 108 22.97 -1.92 -5.67
CA VAL A 108 21.71 -2.55 -6.11
C VAL A 108 21.83 -4.08 -6.00
N THR A 109 21.23 -4.66 -4.98
CA THR A 109 21.21 -6.12 -4.73
C THR A 109 19.87 -6.78 -5.12
N LEU A 110 19.01 -6.07 -5.84
CA LEU A 110 17.69 -6.55 -6.23
C LEU A 110 17.77 -7.65 -7.30
N THR A 111 17.29 -8.85 -6.96
CA THR A 111 17.25 -9.98 -7.89
C THR A 111 16.27 -9.71 -9.03
N GLY A 112 16.69 -9.97 -10.27
CA GLY A 112 15.85 -9.77 -11.45
C GLY A 112 15.72 -8.29 -11.87
N VAL A 113 16.57 -7.41 -11.36
CA VAL A 113 16.59 -5.98 -11.70
C VAL A 113 17.95 -5.61 -12.29
N LYS A 114 17.96 -4.97 -13.45
CA LYS A 114 19.17 -4.41 -14.07
C LYS A 114 19.08 -2.88 -14.06
N TRP A 115 19.87 -2.26 -13.19
CA TRP A 115 20.08 -0.81 -13.15
C TRP A 115 21.21 -0.42 -14.12
N ASN A 116 21.04 0.60 -14.96
CA ASN A 116 22.09 1.16 -15.81
C ASN A 116 22.08 2.70 -15.69
N PRO A 117 22.79 3.25 -14.69
CA PRO A 117 22.93 4.69 -14.52
C PRO A 117 23.81 5.29 -15.63
N ASN A 118 23.56 6.55 -15.98
CA ASN A 118 24.40 7.39 -16.82
C ASN A 118 24.56 8.78 -16.18
N SER A 119 25.41 9.64 -16.74
CA SER A 119 25.73 10.93 -16.10
C SER A 119 24.52 11.82 -15.85
N ASN A 120 23.48 11.68 -16.69
CA ASN A 120 22.32 12.56 -16.72
C ASN A 120 21.01 11.76 -16.58
N GLY A 121 21.00 10.65 -15.83
CA GLY A 121 19.81 9.84 -15.65
C GLY A 121 20.10 8.34 -15.59
N GLY A 122 19.14 7.51 -15.98
CA GLY A 122 19.36 6.08 -15.97
C GLY A 122 18.23 5.27 -16.57
N SER A 123 18.48 3.97 -16.67
CA SER A 123 17.48 3.00 -17.09
C SER A 123 17.42 1.81 -16.15
N ILE A 124 16.21 1.33 -15.90
CA ILE A 124 15.97 0.12 -15.11
C ILE A 124 15.20 -0.87 -15.98
N THR A 125 15.69 -2.10 -16.02
CA THR A 125 15.00 -3.22 -16.70
C THR A 125 14.67 -4.27 -15.65
N THR A 126 13.41 -4.66 -15.58
CA THR A 126 12.98 -5.78 -14.74
C THR A 126 12.99 -7.08 -15.55
N ALA A 127 13.09 -8.20 -14.85
CA ALA A 127 12.94 -9.53 -15.41
C ALA A 127 12.03 -10.34 -14.48
N SER A 128 12.60 -11.27 -13.71
CA SER A 128 11.90 -12.04 -12.68
C SER A 128 12.14 -11.44 -11.30
N VAL A 129 11.50 -10.30 -11.00
CA VAL A 129 11.61 -9.65 -9.70
C VAL A 129 10.81 -10.45 -8.68
N PRO A 130 11.39 -10.98 -7.59
CA PRO A 130 10.67 -11.85 -6.65
C PRO A 130 9.77 -11.08 -5.67
N GLN A 131 10.08 -9.81 -5.39
CA GLN A 131 9.37 -8.98 -4.43
C GLN A 131 9.31 -7.55 -4.92
N ALA A 132 8.15 -6.89 -4.74
CA ALA A 132 8.03 -5.47 -5.01
C ALA A 132 8.97 -4.66 -4.09
N SER A 133 9.60 -3.63 -4.63
CA SER A 133 10.55 -2.79 -3.91
C SER A 133 10.53 -1.37 -4.46
N THR A 134 10.94 -0.40 -3.66
CA THR A 134 11.08 0.99 -4.09
C THR A 134 12.53 1.41 -3.92
N ILE A 135 13.10 2.03 -4.94
CA ILE A 135 14.45 2.63 -4.88
C ILE A 135 14.36 4.11 -5.23
N TYR A 136 15.37 4.87 -4.80
CA TYR A 136 15.46 6.30 -5.06
C TYR A 136 16.78 6.65 -5.72
N VAL A 137 16.74 7.68 -6.56
CA VAL A 137 17.90 8.42 -7.04
C VAL A 137 17.55 9.90 -7.09
N LYS A 138 18.53 10.78 -7.11
CA LYS A 138 18.34 12.23 -7.21
C LYS A 138 18.97 12.77 -8.48
N CYS A 139 18.35 13.79 -9.03
CA CYS A 139 18.92 14.68 -10.02
C CYS A 139 19.26 15.99 -9.27
N THR A 140 20.52 16.43 -9.28
CA THR A 140 21.01 17.60 -8.51
C THR A 140 21.58 18.67 -9.44
N SER A 141 21.53 19.94 -9.01
CA SER A 141 22.08 21.07 -9.77
C SER A 141 23.60 21.09 -9.83
N THR A 142 24.23 20.54 -8.81
CA THR A 142 25.69 20.47 -8.67
C THR A 142 26.13 19.02 -8.75
N PRO A 143 27.25 18.71 -9.42
CA PRO A 143 27.82 17.37 -9.34
C PRO A 143 28.17 17.14 -7.87
N THR A 144 27.62 16.08 -7.28
CA THR A 144 28.00 15.68 -5.93
C THR A 144 29.48 15.32 -5.99
N GLN A 145 30.34 16.25 -5.60
CA GLN A 145 31.67 15.87 -5.17
C GLN A 145 31.43 14.93 -3.99
N GLN A 146 32.03 13.73 -4.01
CA GLN A 146 32.05 12.90 -2.82
C GLN A 146 32.64 13.76 -1.70
N GLU A 147 31.76 14.38 -0.91
CA GLU A 147 32.16 15.19 0.21
C GLU A 147 32.79 14.20 1.15
N THR A 148 34.12 14.16 1.09
CA THR A 148 34.92 13.49 2.07
C THR A 148 34.71 14.36 3.29
N VAL A 149 33.70 14.04 4.09
CA VAL A 149 33.30 14.78 5.28
C VAL A 149 34.52 14.80 6.20
N THR A 150 35.33 15.83 6.04
CA THR A 150 36.52 16.07 6.85
C THR A 150 36.00 17.01 7.93
N HIS A 151 35.71 16.45 9.10
CA HIS A 151 34.92 17.09 10.16
C HIS A 151 35.60 18.30 10.86
N ASP A 152 36.71 18.83 10.32
CA ASP A 152 37.57 19.80 11.00
C ASP A 152 37.67 21.14 10.25
N ALA A 153 36.67 22.01 10.38
CA ALA A 153 36.85 23.48 10.37
C ALA A 153 35.52 24.21 10.59
N ARG A 154 35.33 24.73 11.81
CA ARG A 154 34.18 25.56 12.21
C ARG A 154 34.38 27.01 11.74
N GLY A 155 34.21 27.26 10.44
CA GLY A 155 34.16 28.60 9.86
C GLY A 155 32.72 29.07 9.60
N PRO A 156 32.42 30.38 9.66
CA PRO A 156 31.12 30.91 9.23
C PRO A 156 30.95 30.67 7.73
N GLY A 157 30.12 29.68 7.39
CA GLY A 157 29.92 29.22 6.02
C GLY A 157 29.28 30.32 5.14
N PRO A 158 29.74 30.48 3.88
CA PRO A 158 29.07 31.35 2.92
C PRO A 158 27.59 30.95 2.79
N GLN A 159 26.70 31.94 2.64
CA GLN A 159 25.27 31.72 2.40
C GLN A 159 25.10 30.79 1.19
N GLY A 160 24.87 29.51 1.48
CA GLY A 160 24.79 28.45 0.48
C GLY A 160 23.62 28.73 -0.45
N THR A 161 23.90 28.73 -1.76
CA THR A 161 22.83 28.69 -2.75
C THR A 161 22.02 27.43 -2.49
N GLU A 162 20.72 27.56 -2.26
CA GLU A 162 19.84 26.42 -1.97
C GLU A 162 20.02 25.36 -3.06
N GLU A 163 20.46 24.16 -2.65
CA GLU A 163 20.70 23.07 -3.57
C GLU A 163 19.38 22.64 -4.20
N LYS A 164 19.33 22.72 -5.53
CA LYS A 164 18.15 22.31 -6.29
C LYS A 164 18.28 20.82 -6.59
N ASN A 165 17.27 20.06 -6.20
CA ASN A 165 17.21 18.64 -6.51
C ASN A 165 15.80 18.23 -6.96
N CYS A 166 15.76 17.11 -7.68
CA CYS A 166 14.57 16.41 -8.12
C CYS A 166 14.74 14.94 -7.73
N THR A 167 13.82 14.39 -6.94
CA THR A 167 13.90 13.01 -6.46
C THR A 167 13.18 12.08 -7.43
N VAL A 168 13.86 11.07 -7.93
CA VAL A 168 13.27 10.02 -8.76
C VAL A 168 12.96 8.83 -7.87
N GLN A 169 11.68 8.52 -7.72
CA GLN A 169 11.19 7.33 -7.03
C GLN A 169 10.86 6.28 -8.08
N ILE A 170 11.47 5.10 -7.98
CA ILE A 170 11.24 4.00 -8.90
C ILE A 170 10.59 2.86 -8.14
N SER A 171 9.31 2.62 -8.43
CA SER A 171 8.57 1.46 -7.95
C SER A 171 8.89 0.27 -8.85
N ILE A 172 9.48 -0.77 -8.28
CA ILE A 172 9.85 -2.01 -8.97
C ILE A 172 8.86 -3.09 -8.57
N TRP A 173 8.21 -3.68 -9.57
CA TRP A 173 7.07 -4.54 -9.32
C TRP A 173 7.47 -6.00 -9.42
N GLY A 174 7.21 -6.75 -8.35
CA GLY A 174 7.27 -8.21 -8.34
C GLY A 174 5.87 -8.82 -8.55
N PRO A 175 5.78 -10.13 -8.84
CA PRO A 175 4.51 -10.81 -8.77
C PRO A 175 3.97 -10.64 -7.34
N PRO A 176 2.64 -10.58 -7.18
CA PRO A 176 2.08 -10.67 -5.84
C PRO A 176 2.60 -11.95 -5.17
N LYS A 177 2.99 -11.88 -3.89
CA LYS A 177 3.59 -13.01 -3.16
C LYS A 177 2.65 -14.23 -3.22
N GLN A 178 2.97 -15.20 -4.09
CA GLN A 178 2.26 -16.49 -4.18
C GLN A 178 2.28 -17.16 -2.80
N GLY A 179 1.11 -17.45 -2.25
CA GLY A 179 1.00 -18.15 -0.96
C GLY A 179 1.10 -17.24 0.27
N SER A 180 1.20 -15.92 0.11
CA SER A 180 0.87 -15.00 1.21
C SER A 180 -0.62 -15.14 1.52
N ALA A 181 -1.00 -15.22 2.80
CA ALA A 181 -2.41 -15.19 3.22
C ALA A 181 -3.14 -13.94 2.68
N ASP A 182 -2.38 -12.87 2.43
CA ASP A 182 -2.87 -11.60 1.89
C ASP A 182 -3.01 -11.58 0.35
N TYR A 183 -2.59 -12.65 -0.36
CA TYR A 183 -2.75 -12.77 -1.81
C TYR A 183 -2.70 -14.24 -2.30
N PRO A 184 -3.78 -15.03 -2.11
CA PRO A 184 -3.78 -16.43 -2.52
C PRO A 184 -3.85 -16.59 -4.04
N GLU A 185 -3.07 -17.55 -4.54
CA GLU A 185 -3.05 -17.92 -5.96
C GLU A 185 -4.28 -18.78 -6.30
N PRO A 186 -5.02 -18.53 -7.40
CA PRO A 186 -6.33 -19.16 -7.66
C PRO A 186 -6.33 -20.67 -7.95
N SER A 187 -5.20 -21.38 -7.98
CA SER A 187 -5.14 -22.62 -8.79
C SER A 187 -4.88 -23.95 -8.09
N LYS A 188 -4.52 -24.05 -6.80
CA LYS A 188 -4.27 -25.39 -6.20
C LYS A 188 -4.55 -25.46 -4.70
N PHE A 189 -5.69 -26.03 -4.31
CA PHE A 189 -5.78 -26.71 -3.01
C PHE A 189 -6.47 -28.07 -3.11
N ALA A 190 -5.72 -29.07 -2.66
CA ALA A 190 -6.11 -30.46 -2.56
C ALA A 190 -7.17 -30.65 -1.47
N SER A 191 -8.20 -31.41 -1.81
CA SER A 191 -9.28 -31.80 -0.90
C SER A 191 -8.73 -32.71 0.20
N ASN A 192 -8.88 -32.32 1.47
CA ASN A 192 -8.89 -33.28 2.57
C ASN A 192 -9.97 -32.92 3.60
N SER A 193 -10.62 -33.98 4.07
CA SER A 193 -11.95 -34.05 4.64
C SER A 193 -11.93 -33.97 6.16
N LEU A 194 -12.63 -32.98 6.74
CA LEU A 194 -13.12 -33.01 8.13
C LEU A 194 -14.52 -32.37 8.22
N ARG A 195 -15.40 -33.01 9.02
CA ARG A 195 -16.86 -32.78 9.11
C ARG A 195 -17.22 -31.43 9.76
N PRO A 196 -18.39 -30.83 9.42
CA PRO A 196 -18.74 -29.46 9.75
C PRO A 196 -19.45 -29.30 11.11
N GLN A 197 -19.18 -28.18 11.79
CA GLN A 197 -20.15 -27.50 12.65
C GLN A 197 -20.68 -26.26 11.92
N LEU A 198 -21.99 -26.03 11.96
CA LEU A 198 -22.66 -24.91 11.30
C LEU A 198 -22.38 -23.59 12.05
N PHE A 199 -21.99 -22.55 11.31
CA PHE A 199 -21.99 -21.16 11.79
C PHE A 199 -22.65 -20.27 10.76
N THR A 200 -23.52 -19.37 11.22
CA THR A 200 -24.20 -18.37 10.40
C THR A 200 -23.50 -17.02 10.58
N ILE A 201 -23.00 -16.43 9.50
CA ILE A 201 -22.39 -15.09 9.50
C ILE A 201 -23.36 -14.11 8.83
N ARG A 202 -23.63 -12.97 9.47
CA ARG A 202 -24.37 -11.85 8.87
C ARG A 202 -23.38 -10.78 8.41
N LEU A 203 -23.32 -10.53 7.12
CA LEU A 203 -22.51 -9.45 6.54
C LEU A 203 -23.40 -8.23 6.27
N ASN A 204 -23.13 -7.13 6.97
CA ASN A 204 -23.86 -5.88 6.82
C ASN A 204 -23.27 -5.08 5.64
N CYS A 205 -23.71 -5.37 4.42
CA CYS A 205 -23.33 -4.60 3.24
C CYS A 205 -24.36 -3.47 3.05
N LYS A 206 -23.93 -2.20 3.15
CA LYS A 206 -24.79 -0.99 3.18
C LYS A 206 -25.64 -0.73 1.93
N ARG A 207 -25.74 -1.68 1.00
CA ARG A 207 -26.56 -1.62 -0.22
C ARG A 207 -27.62 -2.72 -0.26
N GLY A 208 -28.40 -2.87 0.81
CA GLY A 208 -29.74 -3.47 0.80
C GLY A 208 -29.87 -4.85 0.13
N CYS A 209 -28.82 -5.67 0.18
CA CYS A 209 -28.83 -7.02 -0.37
C CYS A 209 -28.56 -7.98 0.79
N ASP A 210 -29.61 -8.34 1.53
CA ASP A 210 -29.57 -9.46 2.46
C ASP A 210 -29.58 -10.76 1.64
N PHE A 211 -28.39 -11.25 1.28
CA PHE A 211 -28.23 -12.60 0.75
C PHE A 211 -27.81 -13.52 1.89
N ALA A 212 -28.75 -14.37 2.33
CA ALA A 212 -28.41 -15.56 3.08
C ALA A 212 -28.04 -16.66 2.07
N ILE A 213 -26.77 -17.05 2.03
CA ILE A 213 -26.33 -18.17 1.22
C ILE A 213 -25.88 -19.27 2.19
N GLU A 214 -26.61 -20.38 2.21
CA GLU A 214 -26.17 -21.58 2.92
C GLU A 214 -25.10 -22.28 2.08
N LEU A 215 -23.84 -22.14 2.50
CA LEU A 215 -22.71 -22.81 1.87
C LEU A 215 -22.09 -23.79 2.87
N PRO A 216 -21.63 -24.97 2.42
CA PRO A 216 -20.91 -25.90 3.29
C PRO A 216 -19.67 -25.20 3.86
N TYR A 217 -19.31 -25.51 5.11
CA TYR A 217 -18.30 -24.79 5.90
C TYR A 217 -16.98 -24.54 5.15
N THR A 218 -16.52 -25.49 4.33
CA THR A 218 -15.33 -25.33 3.49
C THR A 218 -15.47 -24.25 2.41
N VAL A 219 -16.66 -24.14 1.81
CA VAL A 219 -17.00 -23.10 0.82
C VAL A 219 -17.31 -21.77 1.51
N LEU A 220 -17.83 -21.77 2.74
CA LEU A 220 -17.99 -20.56 3.54
C LEU A 220 -16.63 -19.98 3.97
N VAL A 221 -15.71 -20.82 4.47
CA VAL A 221 -14.35 -20.40 4.79
C VAL A 221 -13.65 -19.90 3.52
N PHE A 222 -13.77 -20.60 2.38
CA PHE A 222 -13.23 -20.11 1.11
C PHE A 222 -13.89 -18.81 0.64
N ALA A 223 -15.20 -18.66 0.73
CA ALA A 223 -15.92 -17.46 0.27
C ALA A 223 -15.68 -16.25 1.18
N VAL A 224 -15.62 -16.46 2.50
CA VAL A 224 -15.27 -15.41 3.47
C VAL A 224 -13.79 -15.03 3.33
N PHE A 225 -12.89 -16.00 3.13
CA PHE A 225 -11.47 -15.73 2.90
C PHE A 225 -11.25 -15.03 1.55
N LEU A 226 -11.97 -15.43 0.48
CA LEU A 226 -11.96 -14.73 -0.80
C LEU A 226 -12.55 -13.32 -0.71
N LEU A 227 -13.65 -13.11 0.03
CA LEU A 227 -14.29 -11.80 0.14
C LEU A 227 -13.52 -10.80 1.02
N VAL A 228 -12.81 -11.27 2.06
CA VAL A 228 -12.02 -10.42 2.95
C VAL A 228 -10.66 -10.08 2.35
N VAL A 229 -10.07 -10.96 1.53
CA VAL A 229 -8.72 -10.79 0.99
C VAL A 229 -8.69 -10.10 -0.39
N PHE A 230 -9.74 -10.19 -1.22
CA PHE A 230 -9.69 -9.65 -2.59
C PHE A 230 -10.16 -8.21 -2.80
N CYS A 231 -10.66 -7.55 -1.76
CA CYS A 231 -11.06 -6.15 -1.85
C CYS A 231 -10.06 -5.29 -1.07
N PRO A 232 -8.98 -4.77 -1.70
CA PRO A 232 -8.21 -3.71 -1.07
C PRO A 232 -9.20 -2.63 -0.65
N GLY A 233 -9.07 -2.11 0.57
CA GLY A 233 -9.94 -1.05 1.05
C GLY A 233 -9.91 0.11 0.04
N THR A 234 -11.00 0.30 -0.70
CA THR A 234 -11.08 1.41 -1.66
C THR A 234 -11.49 2.65 -0.91
N CYS A 235 -10.61 3.64 -0.89
CA CYS A 235 -10.87 4.92 -0.27
C CYS A 235 -11.87 5.71 -1.15
N LYS A 236 -13.01 6.14 -0.60
CA LYS A 236 -14.01 6.95 -1.30
C LYS A 236 -13.88 8.42 -0.93
N ASP A 237 -14.26 9.28 -1.85
CA ASP A 237 -14.26 10.73 -1.71
C ASP A 237 -14.97 11.20 -0.43
N GLY A 238 -14.24 11.89 0.44
CA GLY A 238 -14.74 12.41 1.71
C GLY A 238 -14.77 11.40 2.87
N ASP A 239 -14.43 10.14 2.62
CA ASP A 239 -14.40 9.10 3.65
C ASP A 239 -13.03 9.01 4.35
N THR A 240 -13.02 8.31 5.49
CA THR A 240 -11.79 7.87 6.17
C THR A 240 -11.74 6.35 6.19
N LEU A 241 -10.73 5.78 5.54
CA LEU A 241 -10.42 4.36 5.55
C LEU A 241 -9.53 4.03 6.75
N ASN A 242 -10.03 3.23 7.69
CA ASN A 242 -9.30 2.80 8.87
C ASN A 242 -8.79 1.37 8.69
N LEU A 243 -7.49 1.16 8.85
CA LEU A 243 -6.81 -0.13 8.74
C LEU A 243 -6.03 -0.41 10.03
N GLN A 244 -5.71 -1.69 10.28
CA GLN A 244 -4.98 -2.09 11.48
C GLN A 244 -3.89 -3.11 11.16
N ILE A 245 -2.75 -2.94 11.83
CA ILE A 245 -1.62 -3.86 11.88
C ILE A 245 -1.43 -4.24 13.34
N THR A 246 -1.71 -5.48 13.69
CA THR A 246 -1.72 -6.00 15.06
C THR A 246 -0.62 -7.04 15.31
N SER A 247 0.12 -7.44 14.28
CA SER A 247 1.17 -8.44 14.38
C SER A 247 2.41 -8.08 13.55
N ALA A 248 3.57 -8.60 13.95
CA ALA A 248 4.81 -8.45 13.20
C ALA A 248 4.71 -9.14 11.82
N ASN A 249 5.41 -8.61 10.82
CA ASN A 249 5.37 -9.03 9.42
C ASN A 249 3.99 -8.93 8.74
N GLN A 250 3.02 -8.30 9.39
CA GLN A 250 1.72 -8.06 8.77
C GLN A 250 1.80 -6.92 7.76
N SER A 251 0.97 -7.03 6.73
CA SER A 251 0.81 -6.01 5.69
C SER A 251 -0.65 -5.58 5.58
N VAL A 252 -0.86 -4.35 5.13
CA VAL A 252 -2.19 -3.87 4.73
C VAL A 252 -2.11 -3.27 3.34
N THR A 253 -3.13 -3.55 2.54
CA THR A 253 -3.22 -3.05 1.17
C THR A 253 -4.47 -2.18 1.02
N PHE A 254 -4.29 -1.00 0.44
CA PHE A 254 -5.38 -0.08 0.13
C PHE A 254 -5.18 0.51 -1.27
N ALA A 255 -6.24 1.08 -1.85
CA ALA A 255 -6.17 1.69 -3.17
C ALA A 255 -6.74 3.11 -3.13
N CYS A 256 -6.07 4.02 -3.85
CA CYS A 256 -6.64 5.33 -4.15
C CYS A 256 -7.67 5.20 -5.27
N GLY A 257 -8.68 6.06 -5.24
CA GLY A 257 -9.70 6.13 -6.30
C GLY A 257 -9.09 6.48 -7.65
N ALA A 258 -9.87 6.32 -8.72
CA ALA A 258 -9.42 6.66 -10.06
C ALA A 258 -9.00 8.14 -10.15
N ASN A 259 -7.82 8.40 -10.71
CA ASN A 259 -7.20 9.74 -10.83
C ASN A 259 -6.83 10.40 -9.48
N GLN A 260 -6.71 9.62 -8.41
CA GLN A 260 -6.18 10.10 -7.13
C GLN A 260 -4.75 9.61 -6.90
N ASN A 261 -3.94 10.48 -6.32
CA ASN A 261 -2.56 10.19 -5.97
C ASN A 261 -2.41 10.12 -4.45
N LEU A 262 -1.49 9.28 -4.00
CA LEU A 262 -1.15 9.18 -2.59
C LEU A 262 -0.35 10.40 -2.14
N THR A 263 -0.67 10.88 -0.94
CA THR A 263 0.07 11.91 -0.21
C THR A 263 0.46 11.33 1.15
N PRO A 264 1.75 11.37 1.55
CA PRO A 264 2.87 11.95 0.80
C PRO A 264 3.18 11.22 -0.51
N GLN A 265 3.76 11.93 -1.48
CA GLN A 265 4.14 11.32 -2.76
C GLN A 265 5.33 10.35 -2.60
N LEU A 266 6.19 10.60 -1.62
CA LEU A 266 7.35 9.78 -1.34
C LEU A 266 6.97 8.64 -0.38
N PHE A 267 7.28 7.40 -0.76
CA PHE A 267 6.82 6.21 -0.02
C PHE A 267 7.58 5.96 1.28
N ASP A 268 8.71 6.62 1.48
CA ASP A 268 9.45 6.66 2.74
C ASP A 268 8.98 7.78 3.67
N LYS A 269 7.89 8.49 3.32
CA LYS A 269 7.27 9.50 4.17
C LYS A 269 5.87 9.10 4.61
N VAL A 270 5.45 9.67 5.73
CA VAL A 270 4.12 9.51 6.31
C VAL A 270 3.63 10.85 6.84
N CYS A 271 2.33 11.09 6.83
CA CYS A 271 1.74 12.26 7.47
C CYS A 271 1.71 12.04 8.99
N GLU A 272 2.12 13.03 9.78
CA GLU A 272 2.06 12.93 11.25
C GLU A 272 0.62 13.07 11.78
N THR A 273 -0.22 13.76 11.02
CA THR A 273 -1.64 14.03 11.32
C THR A 273 -2.53 13.66 10.14
N ASP A 274 -3.84 13.61 10.37
CA ASP A 274 -4.86 13.34 9.35
C ASP A 274 -5.03 14.46 8.32
N THR A 275 -4.48 15.66 8.58
CA THR A 275 -4.45 16.79 7.66
C THR A 275 -3.24 16.76 6.73
N CYS A 276 -2.18 16.04 7.09
CA CYS A 276 -0.92 15.96 6.34
C CYS A 276 -0.21 17.31 6.14
N ASP A 277 -0.39 18.24 7.08
CA ASP A 277 0.31 19.52 7.07
C ASP A 277 1.81 19.35 7.40
N SER A 278 2.15 18.29 8.15
CA SER A 278 3.52 17.86 8.43
C SER A 278 3.75 16.41 8.00
N GLN A 279 4.99 16.12 7.61
CA GLN A 279 5.42 14.81 7.13
C GLN A 279 6.71 14.39 7.84
N ALA A 280 6.79 13.11 8.19
CA ALA A 280 7.97 12.49 8.80
C ALA A 280 8.46 11.32 7.94
N LEU A 281 9.69 10.88 8.19
CA LEU A 281 10.22 9.66 7.58
C LEU A 281 9.53 8.43 8.20
N LEU A 282 9.03 7.54 7.36
CA LEU A 282 8.39 6.29 7.76
C LEU A 282 9.31 5.47 8.67
N ALA A 283 10.61 5.41 8.36
CA ALA A 283 11.60 4.69 9.14
C ALA A 283 11.77 5.21 10.58
N HIS A 284 11.53 6.51 10.82
CA HIS A 284 11.56 7.10 12.17
C HIS A 284 10.29 6.75 12.95
N THR A 285 9.17 6.59 12.25
CA THR A 285 7.90 6.21 12.87
C THR A 285 7.84 4.71 13.13
N LEU A 286 8.25 3.89 12.17
CA LEU A 286 8.24 2.42 12.22
C LEU A 286 9.52 1.85 11.60
N SER A 287 10.39 1.30 12.43
CA SER A 287 11.69 0.77 11.99
C SER A 287 11.52 -0.41 11.03
N GLY A 288 12.13 -0.29 9.85
CA GLY A 288 12.07 -1.31 8.80
C GLY A 288 10.74 -1.40 8.05
N ALA A 289 9.75 -0.56 8.37
CA ALA A 289 8.52 -0.53 7.59
C ALA A 289 8.78 -0.04 6.16
N SER A 290 8.08 -0.63 5.21
CA SER A 290 8.24 -0.32 3.79
C SER A 290 6.89 -0.20 3.12
N MET A 291 6.78 0.75 2.19
CA MET A 291 5.60 0.89 1.35
C MET A 291 5.97 0.69 -0.11
N VAL A 292 5.13 -0.07 -0.81
CA VAL A 292 5.28 -0.37 -2.23
C VAL A 292 3.97 -0.10 -2.96
N GLN A 293 4.07 0.30 -4.22
CA GLN A 293 2.94 0.46 -5.12
C GLN A 293 2.78 -0.78 -6.00
N HIS A 294 1.54 -1.13 -6.28
CA HIS A 294 1.13 -2.28 -7.10
C HIS A 294 0.33 -1.86 -8.33
N ALA A 295 0.26 -2.82 -9.26
CA ALA A 295 -0.50 -2.74 -10.50
C ALA A 295 -1.98 -2.55 -10.32
N SER A 296 -2.47 -1.49 -10.94
CA SER A 296 -3.73 -1.54 -11.65
C SER A 296 -3.65 -2.67 -12.69
N GLN A 297 -4.58 -3.64 -12.63
CA GLN A 297 -4.70 -4.66 -13.66
C GLN A 297 -4.92 -3.99 -15.02
N LYS A 298 -4.09 -4.35 -16.01
CA LYS A 298 -4.17 -3.84 -17.37
C LYS A 298 -5.60 -3.99 -17.92
N GLY A 299 -6.25 -2.87 -18.25
CA GLY A 299 -7.60 -2.84 -18.81
C GLY A 299 -8.74 -2.52 -17.84
N LYS A 300 -8.45 -2.28 -16.55
CA LYS A 300 -9.36 -1.62 -15.61
C LYS A 300 -8.81 -0.25 -15.24
N THR A 301 -9.70 0.66 -14.83
CA THR A 301 -9.37 2.01 -14.35
C THR A 301 -8.07 2.02 -13.56
N ASP A 302 -7.10 2.84 -13.95
CA ASP A 302 -5.76 2.90 -13.35
C ASP A 302 -5.84 3.35 -11.88
N THR A 303 -6.16 2.42 -10.99
CA THR A 303 -6.17 2.61 -9.55
C THR A 303 -4.93 1.98 -8.96
N SER A 304 -3.96 2.83 -8.61
CA SER A 304 -2.78 2.41 -7.86
C SER A 304 -3.20 1.83 -6.50
N ALA A 305 -2.74 0.62 -6.22
CA ALA A 305 -2.83 0.02 -4.89
C ALA A 305 -1.49 0.14 -4.18
N TYR A 306 -1.51 0.30 -2.86
CA TYR A 306 -0.34 0.49 -2.02
C TYR A 306 -0.39 -0.53 -0.90
N THR A 307 0.75 -1.18 -0.65
CA THR A 307 0.91 -2.09 0.47
C THR A 307 1.96 -1.55 1.42
N LEU A 308 1.56 -1.38 2.67
CA LEU A 308 2.46 -1.10 3.78
C LEU A 308 2.77 -2.44 4.49
N THR A 309 4.05 -2.77 4.59
CA THR A 309 4.53 -3.93 5.36
C THR A 309 5.26 -3.44 6.60
N VAL A 310 4.92 -4.00 7.75
CA VAL A 310 5.54 -3.68 9.04
C VAL A 310 6.22 -4.93 9.58
N PRO A 311 7.57 -5.05 9.46
CA PRO A 311 8.26 -6.25 9.91
C PRO A 311 8.24 -6.39 11.43
N ASN A 312 8.38 -5.28 12.15
CA ASN A 312 8.41 -5.24 13.61
C ASN A 312 7.39 -4.23 14.13
N LEU A 313 6.66 -4.58 15.18
CA LEU A 313 5.76 -3.65 15.86
C LEU A 313 6.57 -2.63 16.68
N PRO A 314 6.13 -1.37 16.77
CA PRO A 314 6.78 -0.34 17.58
C PRO A 314 6.60 -0.57 19.09
N ASP A 315 7.44 0.03 19.94
CA ASP A 315 7.29 -0.06 21.40
C ASP A 315 6.00 0.60 21.94
N GLN A 316 5.50 1.59 21.21
CA GLN A 316 4.26 2.28 21.49
C GLN A 316 3.35 2.21 20.28
N ALA A 317 2.04 2.07 20.51
CA ALA A 317 1.07 2.05 19.43
C ALA A 317 1.11 3.38 18.69
N LYS A 318 1.06 3.34 17.36
CA LYS A 318 1.14 4.52 16.50
C LYS A 318 0.03 4.48 15.45
N THR A 319 -0.38 5.64 14.98
CA THR A 319 -1.27 5.76 13.82
C THR A 319 -0.53 6.47 12.72
N LEU A 320 -0.47 5.83 11.54
CA LEU A 320 0.05 6.44 10.33
C LEU A 320 -1.10 7.04 9.53
N TYR A 321 -0.85 8.20 8.91
CA TYR A 321 -1.82 8.85 8.06
C TYR A 321 -1.33 8.99 6.62
N TYR A 322 -2.24 8.78 5.69
CA TYR A 322 -2.07 9.04 4.26
C TYR A 322 -3.33 9.69 3.70
N LYS A 323 -3.21 10.31 2.54
CA LYS A 323 -4.36 10.86 1.81
C LYS A 323 -4.33 10.43 0.35
N CYS A 324 -5.50 10.09 -0.19
CA CYS A 324 -5.71 10.02 -1.62
C CYS A 324 -6.40 11.32 -2.07
N ALA A 325 -5.75 12.07 -2.93
CA ALA A 325 -6.30 13.32 -3.46
C ALA A 325 -6.18 13.36 -4.98
N GLY A 326 -7.25 13.78 -5.66
CA GLY A 326 -7.23 14.02 -7.09
C GLY A 326 -6.57 15.37 -7.41
N THR A 327 -5.99 15.51 -8.61
CA THR A 327 -5.56 16.82 -9.10
C THR A 327 -6.80 17.69 -9.30
N ALA A 328 -6.95 18.75 -8.50
CA ALA A 328 -8.08 19.66 -8.60
C ALA A 328 -8.13 20.28 -10.00
N LYS A 329 -9.16 19.98 -10.78
CA LYS A 329 -9.48 20.78 -11.96
C LYS A 329 -10.04 22.12 -11.44
N GLN A 330 -9.45 23.21 -11.91
CA GLN A 330 -9.75 24.58 -11.49
C GLN A 330 -11.27 24.81 -11.37
N GLY A 331 -11.79 24.92 -10.14
CA GLY A 331 -13.21 25.12 -9.84
C GLY A 331 -13.97 23.93 -9.23
N SER A 332 -13.39 22.73 -9.16
CA SER A 332 -14.00 21.58 -8.45
C SER A 332 -13.50 21.50 -7.00
N LYS A 333 -14.39 21.20 -6.05
CA LYS A 333 -13.97 20.80 -4.69
C LYS A 333 -13.05 19.58 -4.83
N THR A 334 -11.84 19.67 -4.30
CA THR A 334 -10.93 18.53 -4.20
C THR A 334 -11.56 17.51 -3.27
N THR A 335 -11.91 16.35 -3.80
CA THR A 335 -12.32 15.22 -2.97
C THR A 335 -11.08 14.53 -2.45
N GLU A 336 -10.93 14.52 -1.13
CA GLU A 336 -9.86 13.84 -0.43
C GLU A 336 -10.44 12.62 0.28
N CYS A 337 -9.69 11.52 0.28
CA CYS A 337 -9.96 10.38 1.14
C CYS A 337 -8.79 10.20 2.11
N LYS A 338 -9.10 10.10 3.41
CA LYS A 338 -8.10 9.93 4.47
C LYS A 338 -7.89 8.44 4.74
N ILE A 339 -6.66 8.04 4.95
CA ILE A 339 -6.30 6.67 5.33
C ILE A 339 -5.60 6.73 6.67
N ALA A 340 -6.13 6.04 7.66
CA ALA A 340 -5.54 5.92 8.99
C ALA A 340 -5.18 4.46 9.25
N ILE A 341 -3.91 4.18 9.48
CA ILE A 341 -3.41 2.83 9.73
C ILE A 341 -2.91 2.78 11.18
N ALA A 342 -3.69 2.13 12.04
CA ALA A 342 -3.29 1.91 13.42
C ALA A 342 -2.33 0.73 13.50
N VAL A 343 -1.17 0.93 14.10
CA VAL A 343 -0.14 -0.08 14.33
C VAL A 343 -0.06 -0.33 15.82
N ALA A 344 -0.35 -1.55 16.23
CA ALA A 344 -0.29 -1.97 17.63
C ALA A 344 1.15 -1.87 18.15
N LYS A 345 1.29 -1.74 19.47
CA LYS A 345 2.60 -1.87 20.11
C LYS A 345 3.06 -3.34 20.10
N ALA A 346 4.36 -3.56 20.14
CA ALA A 346 4.93 -4.85 20.47
C ALA A 346 4.41 -5.27 21.86
N GLU A 347 4.00 -6.53 21.99
CA GLU A 347 3.80 -7.10 23.32
C GLU A 347 5.16 -7.05 24.02
N ALA A 348 5.18 -6.49 25.24
CA ALA A 348 6.38 -6.54 26.06
C ALA A 348 6.66 -8.02 26.24
N GLY A 349 7.65 -8.53 25.48
CA GLY A 349 7.97 -9.94 25.46
C GLY A 349 8.05 -10.38 26.90
N ASP A 350 7.15 -11.30 27.27
CA ASP A 350 7.03 -11.77 28.64
C ASP A 350 8.39 -12.35 28.97
N GLY A 351 9.18 -11.55 29.69
CA GLY A 351 10.58 -11.78 29.95
C GLY A 351 10.69 -12.91 30.94
N SER A 352 10.31 -14.12 30.53
CA SER A 352 10.68 -15.37 31.15
C SER A 352 12.14 -15.67 30.79
N SER A 353 13.00 -14.71 31.09
CA SER A 353 14.38 -15.00 31.47
C SER A 353 14.32 -15.62 32.85
N GLY A 354 14.66 -16.90 32.92
CA GLY A 354 14.67 -17.73 34.12
C GLY A 354 15.50 -17.15 35.29
N PRO A 355 15.44 -17.80 36.46
CA PRO A 355 15.91 -17.26 37.72
C PRO A 355 17.41 -16.96 37.65
N SER A 356 17.74 -15.67 37.59
CA SER A 356 19.09 -15.21 37.89
C SER A 356 19.29 -15.44 39.38
N SER A 357 20.19 -16.37 39.72
CA SER A 357 20.63 -16.63 41.09
C SER A 357 21.11 -15.35 41.76
N GLU A 358 20.31 -14.85 42.70
CA GLU A 358 20.81 -14.04 43.81
C GLU A 358 21.80 -14.90 44.62
N THR A 359 23.10 -14.66 44.42
CA THR A 359 24.06 -14.91 45.51
C THR A 359 24.14 -13.64 46.33
N THR A 360 23.39 -13.65 47.43
CA THR A 360 23.47 -12.67 48.52
C THR A 360 24.89 -12.63 49.09
N THR A 361 25.51 -11.45 49.14
CA THR A 361 26.61 -11.16 50.07
C THR A 361 26.35 -9.77 50.68
N ILE A 362 26.00 -9.78 51.96
CA ILE A 362 25.95 -8.69 52.95
C ILE A 362 27.23 -8.88 53.82
N PRO A 363 27.93 -7.92 54.52
CA PRO A 363 27.59 -6.57 55.08
C PRO A 363 28.75 -5.51 54.98
N PRO A 364 28.84 -4.40 55.78
CA PRO A 364 27.82 -3.58 56.49
C PRO A 364 27.90 -2.05 56.24
N GLU A 365 26.79 -1.39 56.59
CA GLU A 365 26.61 -0.06 57.22
C GLU A 365 27.41 1.18 56.76
N ALA A 366 26.69 2.17 56.22
CA ALA A 366 26.62 3.51 56.84
C ALA A 366 25.39 4.30 56.33
N SER A 367 24.68 4.87 57.30
CA SER A 367 23.56 5.82 57.29
C SER A 367 23.37 6.76 56.08
N GLY A 368 22.11 6.99 55.72
CA GLY A 368 21.72 8.15 54.91
C GLY A 368 20.25 8.19 54.50
N SER A 369 19.40 8.72 55.37
CA SER A 369 17.97 8.99 55.18
C SER A 369 17.63 9.89 53.98
N SER A 370 16.61 9.56 53.19
CA SER A 370 15.51 10.51 52.87
C SER A 370 14.40 9.85 52.04
N ALA A 371 13.17 10.20 52.40
CA ALA A 371 11.92 9.65 51.93
C ALA A 371 11.50 10.25 50.58
N GLY A 372 10.97 9.40 49.69
CA GLY A 372 10.31 9.80 48.45
C GLY A 372 9.19 8.82 48.11
N LYS A 373 7.99 9.12 48.60
CA LYS A 373 6.78 8.30 48.55
C LYS A 373 6.04 8.58 47.25
N TRP A 374 6.15 7.74 46.21
CA TRP A 374 5.39 7.91 44.96
C TRP A 374 4.26 6.88 44.88
N SER A 375 3.05 7.41 44.82
CA SER A 375 1.77 6.71 44.85
C SER A 375 1.52 5.98 43.53
N THR A 376 1.35 4.66 43.60
CA THR A 376 1.00 3.80 42.47
C THR A 376 -0.52 3.68 42.38
N THR A 377 -1.17 4.47 41.52
CA THR A 377 -2.60 4.31 41.22
C THR A 377 -2.75 3.26 40.12
N ARG A 378 -3.10 2.02 40.50
CA ARG A 378 -3.53 0.98 39.56
C ARG A 378 -4.97 1.27 39.12
N ILE A 379 -5.17 1.52 37.82
CA ILE A 379 -6.50 1.52 37.22
C ILE A 379 -6.82 0.07 36.84
N ALA A 380 -7.73 -0.55 37.60
CA ALA A 380 -8.30 -1.85 37.27
C ALA A 380 -9.28 -1.69 36.10
N SER A 381 -8.96 -2.28 34.96
CA SER A 381 -9.86 -2.36 33.80
C SER A 381 -10.87 -3.47 34.04
N LEU A 382 -12.12 -3.08 34.36
CA LEU A 382 -13.25 -4.00 34.50
C LEU A 382 -13.76 -4.39 33.10
N PHE A 383 -13.39 -5.58 32.65
CA PHE A 383 -14.09 -6.25 31.54
C PHE A 383 -15.42 -6.81 32.06
N SER A 384 -16.52 -6.25 31.57
CA SER A 384 -17.86 -6.82 31.78
C SER A 384 -18.14 -7.84 30.67
N LEU A 385 -18.11 -9.13 30.99
CA LEU A 385 -18.68 -10.18 30.14
C LEU A 385 -20.18 -10.34 30.45
N PRO A 386 -21.08 -10.31 29.46
CA PRO A 386 -22.44 -10.78 29.66
C PRO A 386 -22.47 -12.32 29.57
N LEU A 387 -22.77 -12.97 30.70
CA LEU A 387 -23.18 -14.38 30.75
C LEU A 387 -24.59 -14.50 30.15
N LEU A 388 -24.71 -15.17 29.01
CA LEU A 388 -25.99 -15.65 28.47
C LEU A 388 -26.23 -17.07 28.99
N LEU A 389 -27.10 -17.18 30.00
CA LEU A 389 -27.69 -18.44 30.45
C LEU A 389 -28.93 -18.73 29.59
N THR A 390 -28.88 -19.77 28.76
CA THR A 390 -30.07 -20.39 28.18
C THR A 390 -30.49 -21.59 29.02
N ASN A 391 -31.65 -21.48 29.65
CA ASN A 391 -32.42 -22.60 30.19
C ASN A 391 -32.92 -23.47 29.02
N MET A 392 -32.82 -24.80 29.16
CA MET A 392 -33.67 -25.73 28.41
C MET A 392 -34.62 -26.40 29.41
N MET A 393 -35.92 -26.27 29.12
CA MET A 393 -36.98 -27.21 29.51
C MET A 393 -37.12 -28.25 28.41
#